data_AF-A0A7C5U5I3-F1
#
_entry.id   AF-A0A7C5U5I3-F1
#
_cell.length_a   1.000
_cell.length_b   1.000
_cell.length_c   1.000
_cell.angle_alpha   90.00
_cell.angle_beta   90.00
_cell.angle_gamma   90.00
#
_symmetry.space_group_name_H-M   'P 1'
#
loop_
_entity.id
_entity.type
_entity.pdbx_description
1 polymer ?
#
loop_
_entity_poly.entity_id
_entity_poly.type
_entity_poly.pdbx_seq_one_letter_code
_entity_poly.pdbx_strand_id
1 'polypeptide(L)'
;MVWFLVFSGLSGDRKRLEAELRGRSLDVFLFVLRAGKPVGVRDVQRGLGLSSPSVAHHHLEKLHSLGVLTKDEKGAYTAIEKIDISFFQSFVMVGRRLLPRMAFYAAFFTTFTILYLTTHFSSPDPYVLTLGVISSAATIYEAVRTWRKKPW
;
A
#
# COMPACT_ATOMS: atom_id res chain seq x y z
N MET A 1 -19.49 -0.16 -11.56
CA MET A 1 -20.09 0.30 -10.29
C MET A 1 -19.70 -0.55 -9.07
N VAL A 2 -19.15 -1.75 -9.22
CA VAL A 2 -18.70 -2.61 -8.09
C VAL A 2 -17.31 -2.21 -7.55
N TRP A 3 -16.43 -1.68 -8.42
CA TRP A 3 -15.07 -1.28 -8.06
C TRP A 3 -14.97 -0.09 -7.11
N PHE A 4 -15.95 0.83 -7.12
CA PHE A 4 -15.94 2.02 -6.26
C PHE A 4 -16.30 1.68 -4.80
N LEU A 5 -17.15 0.66 -4.58
CA LEU A 5 -17.55 0.22 -3.25
C LEU A 5 -16.41 -0.49 -2.51
N VAL A 6 -15.64 -1.33 -3.20
CA VAL A 6 -14.46 -2.01 -2.63
C VAL A 6 -13.36 -1.01 -2.24
N PHE A 7 -13.12 0.01 -3.08
CA PHE A 7 -12.13 1.05 -2.80
C PHE A 7 -12.58 1.99 -1.65
N SER A 8 -13.89 2.28 -1.55
CA SER A 8 -14.44 3.07 -0.44
C SER A 8 -14.40 2.32 0.89
N GLY A 9 -14.62 0.99 0.87
CA GLY A 9 -14.58 0.13 2.05
C GLY A 9 -13.22 0.13 2.74
N LEU A 10 -12.14 0.04 1.98
CA LEU A 10 -10.78 0.06 2.54
C LEU A 10 -10.40 1.40 3.20
N SER A 11 -10.90 2.52 2.66
CA SER A 11 -10.67 3.86 3.24
C SER A 11 -11.52 4.11 4.49
N GLY A 12 -12.75 3.59 4.51
CA GLY A 12 -13.66 3.62 5.66
C GLY A 12 -13.16 2.73 6.80
N ASP A 13 -12.69 1.52 6.46
CA ASP A 13 -12.09 0.59 7.41
C ASP A 13 -10.81 1.16 8.00
N ARG A 14 -9.96 1.84 7.22
CA ARG A 14 -8.74 2.49 7.74
C ARG A 14 -9.06 3.60 8.74
N LYS A 15 -10.04 4.47 8.44
CA LYS A 15 -10.46 5.54 9.38
C LYS A 15 -11.10 4.98 10.65
N ARG A 16 -11.89 3.91 10.54
CA ARG A 16 -12.46 3.18 11.70
C ARG A 16 -11.35 2.52 12.53
N LEU A 17 -10.40 1.88 11.87
CA LEU A 17 -9.25 1.25 12.49
C LEU A 17 -8.38 2.28 13.22
N GLU A 18 -8.10 3.44 12.62
CA GLU A 18 -7.37 4.55 13.27
C GLU A 18 -8.16 5.18 14.42
N ALA A 19 -9.51 5.16 14.36
CA ALA A 19 -10.36 5.61 15.46
C ALA A 19 -10.40 4.60 16.63
N GLU A 20 -10.39 3.30 16.34
CA GLU A 20 -10.43 2.21 17.34
C GLU A 20 -9.05 1.88 17.93
N LEU A 21 -7.97 2.10 17.17
CA LEU A 21 -6.58 1.99 17.59
C LEU A 21 -6.12 3.28 18.31
N ARG A 22 -6.74 3.57 19.45
CA ARG A 22 -6.31 4.65 20.34
C ARG A 22 -5.94 4.13 21.72
N GLY A 23 -5.05 4.85 22.41
CA GLY A 23 -4.59 4.50 23.74
C GLY A 23 -3.85 3.16 23.79
N ARG A 24 -4.16 2.33 24.79
CA ARG A 24 -3.37 1.14 25.10
C ARG A 24 -3.35 0.06 24.01
N SER A 25 -4.43 -0.05 23.23
CA SER A 25 -4.48 -0.97 22.07
C SER A 25 -3.46 -0.59 20.98
N LEU A 26 -3.17 0.70 20.79
CA LEU A 26 -2.16 1.16 19.83
C LEU A 26 -0.75 0.78 20.31
N ASP A 27 -0.46 0.97 21.60
CA ASP A 27 0.83 0.57 22.19
C ASP A 27 1.09 -0.93 21.99
N VAL A 28 0.06 -1.75 22.22
CA VAL A 28 0.11 -3.21 22.01
C VAL A 28 0.36 -3.53 20.54
N PHE A 29 -0.38 -2.91 19.62
CA PHE A 29 -0.17 -3.10 18.18
C PHE A 29 1.26 -2.74 17.76
N LEU A 30 1.77 -1.57 18.17
CA LEU A 30 3.13 -1.13 17.86
C LEU A 30 4.19 -2.05 18.46
N PHE A 31 3.97 -2.58 19.66
CA PHE A 31 4.87 -3.54 20.29
C PHE A 31 4.98 -4.83 19.44
N VAL A 32 3.85 -5.39 19.03
CA VAL A 32 3.81 -6.59 18.18
C VAL A 32 4.44 -6.31 16.82
N LEU A 33 4.15 -5.16 16.21
CA LEU A 33 4.71 -4.73 14.94
C LEU A 33 6.24 -4.62 15.00
N ARG A 34 6.78 -3.98 16.05
CA ARG A 34 8.23 -3.82 16.24
C ARG A 34 8.94 -5.13 16.59
N ALA A 35 8.24 -6.08 17.22
CA ALA A 35 8.83 -7.37 17.56
C ALA A 35 9.17 -8.19 16.30
N GLY A 36 8.42 -8.02 15.20
CA GLY A 36 8.66 -8.70 13.92
C GLY A 36 8.61 -10.23 13.98
N LYS A 37 8.11 -10.79 15.10
CA LYS A 37 8.06 -12.21 15.41
C LYS A 37 6.80 -12.53 16.21
N PRO A 38 6.36 -13.79 16.26
CA PRO A 38 5.24 -14.19 17.11
C PRO A 38 5.51 -13.83 18.56
N VAL A 39 4.58 -13.10 19.18
CA VAL A 39 4.66 -12.65 20.57
C VAL A 39 3.48 -13.18 21.38
N GLY A 40 3.78 -13.71 22.56
CA GLY A 40 2.77 -14.21 23.49
C GLY A 40 2.18 -13.12 24.38
N VAL A 41 1.10 -13.47 25.06
CA VAL A 41 0.40 -12.60 26.03
C VAL A 41 1.36 -12.06 27.11
N ARG A 42 2.26 -12.90 27.62
CA ARG A 42 3.23 -12.53 28.67
C ARG A 42 4.33 -11.60 28.15
N ASP A 43 4.70 -11.72 26.88
CA ASP A 43 5.71 -10.84 26.26
C ASP A 43 5.17 -9.42 26.16
N VAL A 44 3.92 -9.28 25.71
CA VAL A 44 3.23 -8.00 25.62
C VAL A 44 3.00 -7.41 27.02
N GLN A 45 2.54 -8.23 27.97
CA GLN A 45 2.33 -7.77 29.35
C GLN A 45 3.61 -7.19 29.95
N ARG A 46 4.72 -7.93 29.88
CA ARG A 46 6.01 -7.49 30.45
C ARG A 46 6.61 -6.33 29.67
N GLY A 47 6.56 -6.40 28.34
CA GLY A 47 7.13 -5.38 27.46
C GLY A 47 6.47 -4.01 27.58
N LEU A 48 5.16 -3.98 27.89
CA LEU A 48 4.41 -2.74 28.07
C LEU A 48 4.09 -2.41 29.53
N GLY A 49 4.41 -3.27 30.49
CA GLY A 49 4.07 -3.06 31.90
C GLY A 49 2.55 -3.05 32.14
N LEU A 50 1.83 -3.99 31.53
CA LEU A 50 0.38 -4.12 31.74
C LEU A 50 0.08 -4.74 33.11
N SER A 51 -1.00 -4.27 33.73
CA SER A 51 -1.40 -4.66 35.09
C SER A 51 -1.64 -6.15 35.26
N SER A 52 -2.06 -6.86 34.21
CA SER A 52 -2.21 -8.31 34.23
C SER A 52 -2.06 -8.95 32.84
N PRO A 53 -1.75 -10.26 32.77
CA PRO A 53 -1.78 -11.01 31.52
C PRO A 53 -3.15 -10.95 30.84
N SER A 54 -4.24 -10.91 31.60
CA SER A 54 -5.60 -10.84 31.06
C SER A 54 -5.87 -9.54 30.32
N VAL A 55 -5.31 -8.42 30.79
CA VAL A 55 -5.40 -7.12 30.09
C VAL A 55 -4.65 -7.18 28.76
N ALA A 56 -3.47 -7.78 28.73
CA ALA A 56 -2.72 -8.00 27.49
C ALA A 56 -3.51 -8.87 26.51
N HIS A 57 -4.08 -9.98 26.99
CA HIS A 57 -4.92 -10.87 26.18
C HIS A 57 -6.14 -10.13 25.61
N HIS A 58 -6.81 -9.30 26.41
CA HIS A 58 -7.97 -8.53 25.97
C HIS A 58 -7.62 -7.60 24.79
N HIS A 59 -6.52 -6.87 24.87
CA HIS A 59 -6.09 -6.00 23.77
C HIS A 59 -5.64 -6.80 22.54
N LEU A 60 -4.92 -7.91 22.73
CA LEU A 60 -4.51 -8.78 21.62
C LEU A 60 -5.71 -9.39 20.90
N GLU A 61 -6.70 -9.88 21.62
CA GLU A 61 -7.90 -10.47 21.03
C GLU A 61 -8.76 -9.40 20.34
N LYS A 62 -8.86 -8.19 20.91
CA LYS A 62 -9.48 -7.04 20.22
C LYS A 62 -8.77 -6.72 18.89
N LEU A 63 -7.44 -6.71 18.88
CA LEU A 63 -6.67 -6.44 17.66
C LEU A 63 -6.79 -7.59 16.64
N HIS A 64 -6.85 -8.82 17.11
CA HIS A 64 -7.13 -10.00 16.29
C HIS A 64 -8.54 -9.93 15.67
N SER A 65 -9.57 -9.57 16.45
CA SER A 65 -10.94 -9.41 15.94
C SER A 65 -11.08 -8.27 14.94
N LEU A 66 -10.21 -7.26 15.01
CA LEU A 66 -10.10 -6.18 14.03
C LEU A 66 -9.34 -6.59 12.76
N GLY A 67 -8.78 -7.81 12.70
CA GLY A 67 -8.05 -8.32 11.54
C GLY A 67 -6.70 -7.66 11.31
N VAL A 68 -6.09 -7.06 12.34
CA VAL A 68 -4.74 -6.47 12.25
C VAL A 68 -3.65 -7.37 12.82
N LEU A 69 -4.02 -8.36 13.62
CA LEU A 69 -3.14 -9.42 14.09
C LEU A 69 -3.66 -10.78 13.62
N THR A 70 -2.77 -11.75 13.51
CA THR A 70 -3.09 -13.17 13.36
C THR A 70 -2.62 -13.95 14.58
N LYS A 71 -3.31 -15.04 14.92
CA LYS A 71 -3.01 -15.91 16.06
C LYS A 71 -2.58 -17.29 15.54
N ASP A 72 -1.44 -17.79 15.99
CA ASP A 72 -0.97 -19.13 15.63
C ASP A 72 -1.63 -20.23 16.50
N GLU A 73 -1.38 -21.49 16.14
CA GLU A 73 -1.88 -22.66 16.89
C GLU A 73 -1.34 -22.73 18.33
N LYS A 74 -0.23 -22.05 18.62
CA LYS A 74 0.40 -21.97 19.95
C LYS A 74 -0.11 -20.78 20.78
N GLY A 75 -1.03 -19.98 20.24
CA GLY A 75 -1.60 -18.81 20.89
C GLY A 75 -0.70 -17.57 20.89
N ALA A 76 0.33 -17.54 20.04
CA ALA A 76 1.16 -16.35 19.80
C ALA A 76 0.56 -15.47 18.70
N TYR A 77 0.80 -14.16 18.81
CA TYR A 77 0.24 -13.16 17.92
C TYR A 77 1.31 -12.54 17.03
N THR A 78 0.99 -12.33 15.76
CA THR A 78 1.87 -11.65 14.79
C THR A 78 1.09 -10.53 14.10
N ALA A 79 1.75 -9.39 13.89
CA ALA A 79 1.14 -8.31 13.13
C ALA A 79 0.97 -8.76 11.68
N ILE A 80 -0.24 -8.58 11.15
CA ILE A 80 -0.46 -8.70 9.71
C ILE A 80 0.17 -7.45 9.12
N GLU A 81 1.40 -7.58 8.62
CA GLU A 81 1.91 -6.61 7.67
C GLU A 81 0.93 -6.63 6.51
N LYS A 82 0.01 -5.64 6.48
CA LYS A 82 -0.70 -5.28 5.27
C LYS A 82 0.38 -4.75 4.33
N ILE A 83 1.10 -5.68 3.69
CA ILE A 83 1.84 -5.35 2.49
C ILE A 83 0.77 -4.77 1.58
N ASP A 84 0.88 -3.49 1.22
CA ASP A 84 -0.10 -2.81 0.40
C ASP A 84 -0.34 -3.66 -0.85
N ILE A 85 -1.41 -4.46 -0.86
CA ILE A 85 -1.79 -5.26 -2.03
C ILE A 85 -2.07 -4.30 -3.20
N SER A 86 -2.40 -3.04 -2.88
CA SER A 86 -2.48 -1.91 -3.81
C SER A 86 -1.15 -1.60 -4.52
N PHE A 87 0.00 -1.76 -3.85
CA PHE A 87 1.32 -1.64 -4.48
C PHE A 87 1.51 -2.73 -5.53
N PHE A 88 1.23 -4.00 -5.21
CA PHE A 88 1.31 -5.10 -6.19
C PHE A 88 0.30 -4.98 -7.33
N GLN A 89 -0.90 -4.44 -7.08
CA GLN A 89 -1.86 -4.10 -8.13
C GLN A 89 -1.32 -3.03 -9.10
N SER A 90 -0.36 -2.22 -8.67
CA SER A 90 0.27 -1.21 -9.50
C SER A 90 1.33 -1.78 -10.44
N PHE A 91 1.61 -3.09 -10.41
CA PHE A 91 2.53 -3.76 -11.33
C PHE A 91 1.79 -4.75 -12.22
N VAL A 92 2.18 -4.79 -13.49
CA VAL A 92 1.74 -5.79 -14.46
C VAL A 92 2.97 -6.56 -14.92
N MET A 93 2.84 -7.89 -14.99
CA MET A 93 3.90 -8.75 -15.50
C MET A 93 3.85 -8.73 -17.02
N VAL A 94 4.91 -8.23 -17.65
CA VAL A 94 5.06 -8.27 -19.12
C VAL A 94 6.22 -9.22 -19.42
N GLY A 95 5.88 -10.44 -19.84
CA GLY A 95 6.84 -11.53 -20.00
C GLY A 95 7.51 -11.92 -18.67
N ARG A 96 8.82 -11.70 -18.56
CA ARG A 96 9.63 -11.99 -17.34
C ARG A 96 9.90 -10.75 -16.46
N ARG A 97 9.40 -9.56 -16.81
CA ARG A 97 9.67 -8.30 -16.08
C ARG A 97 8.41 -7.74 -15.41
N LEU A 98 8.57 -7.24 -14.18
CA LEU A 98 7.54 -6.50 -13.45
C LEU A 98 7.61 -5.01 -13.83
N LEU A 99 6.57 -4.50 -14.48
CA LEU A 99 6.48 -3.10 -14.90
C LEU A 99 5.37 -2.41 -14.11
N PRO A 100 5.58 -1.18 -13.61
CA PRO A 100 4.47 -0.38 -13.12
C PRO A 100 3.42 -0.27 -14.21
N ARG A 101 2.14 -0.44 -13.89
CA ARG A 101 1.00 -0.36 -14.81
C ARG A 101 1.05 0.91 -15.67
N MET A 102 1.53 2.01 -15.10
CA MET A 102 1.68 3.30 -15.78
C MET A 102 2.81 3.34 -16.82
N ALA A 103 3.76 2.40 -16.80
CA ALA A 103 4.87 2.34 -17.77
C ALA A 103 4.37 2.04 -19.19
N PHE A 104 3.29 1.28 -19.33
CA PHE A 104 2.66 1.05 -20.64
C PHE A 104 2.10 2.35 -21.23
N TYR A 105 1.38 3.13 -20.42
CA TYR A 105 0.84 4.43 -20.83
C TYR A 105 1.96 5.42 -21.15
N ALA A 106 3.02 5.45 -20.34
CA ALA A 106 4.20 6.28 -20.61
C ALA A 106 4.82 5.95 -21.98
N ALA A 107 5.09 4.67 -22.25
CA ALA A 107 5.61 4.23 -23.54
C ALA A 107 4.70 4.59 -24.72
N PHE A 108 3.38 4.43 -24.54
CA PHE A 108 2.39 4.76 -25.56
C PHE A 108 2.41 6.26 -25.89
N PHE A 109 2.29 7.14 -24.89
CA PHE A 109 2.28 8.59 -25.10
C PHE A 109 3.61 9.10 -25.64
N THR A 110 4.74 8.59 -25.16
CA THR A 110 6.05 8.97 -25.72
C THR A 110 6.19 8.53 -27.17
N THR A 111 5.74 7.32 -27.52
CA THR A 111 5.83 6.81 -28.89
C THR A 111 4.98 7.64 -29.85
N PHE A 112 3.73 7.96 -29.47
CA PHE A 112 2.85 8.82 -30.27
C PHE A 112 3.38 10.25 -30.39
N THR A 113 3.96 10.81 -29.32
CA THR A 113 4.56 12.15 -29.36
C THR A 113 5.77 12.19 -30.28
N ILE A 114 6.63 11.16 -30.25
CA ILE A 114 7.78 11.05 -31.16
C ILE A 114 7.31 10.88 -32.60
N LEU A 115 6.35 9.98 -32.86
CA LEU A 115 5.79 9.75 -34.19
C LEU A 115 5.13 11.01 -34.77
N TYR A 116 4.43 11.76 -33.93
CA TYR A 116 3.86 13.05 -34.31
C TYR A 116 4.95 14.04 -34.74
N LEU A 117 6.02 14.15 -33.93
CA LEU A 117 7.13 15.06 -34.22
C LEU A 117 7.88 14.68 -35.49
N THR A 118 8.05 13.38 -35.79
CA THR A 118 8.73 12.93 -37.01
C THR A 118 7.89 13.14 -38.26
N THR A 119 6.56 13.01 -38.17
CA THR A 119 5.65 13.16 -39.31
C THR A 119 5.27 14.61 -39.62
N HIS A 120 5.21 15.47 -38.59
CA HIS A 120 4.79 16.87 -38.70
C HIS A 120 5.90 17.84 -38.32
N PHE A 121 7.16 17.48 -38.60
CA PHE A 121 8.34 18.27 -38.20
C PHE A 121 8.34 19.70 -38.77
N SER A 122 7.86 19.87 -40.02
CA SER A 122 7.88 21.17 -40.71
C SER A 122 6.81 22.16 -40.22
N SER A 123 5.74 21.67 -39.61
CA SER A 123 4.63 22.49 -39.11
C SER A 123 3.91 21.80 -37.96
N PRO A 124 4.55 21.68 -36.79
CA PRO A 124 3.96 21.04 -35.63
C PRO A 124 2.84 21.92 -35.05
N ASP A 125 1.69 21.31 -34.79
CA ASP A 125 0.60 21.93 -34.05
C ASP A 125 0.99 22.04 -32.57
N PRO A 126 1.04 23.25 -32.00
CA PRO A 126 1.46 23.47 -30.63
C PRO A 126 0.52 22.81 -29.60
N TYR A 127 -0.78 22.66 -29.90
CA TYR A 127 -1.74 22.02 -29.00
C TYR A 127 -1.50 20.51 -28.90
N VAL A 128 -1.23 19.86 -30.04
CA VAL A 128 -0.93 18.42 -30.07
C VAL A 128 0.41 18.13 -29.38
N LEU A 129 1.42 18.99 -29.61
CA LEU A 129 2.73 18.86 -28.99
C LEU A 129 2.65 19.02 -27.46
N THR A 130 1.99 20.08 -26.99
CA THR A 130 1.84 20.35 -25.54
C THR A 130 1.06 19.24 -24.84
N LEU A 131 -0.02 18.75 -25.44
CA LEU A 131 -0.79 17.63 -24.90
C LEU A 131 0.07 16.35 -24.81
N GLY A 132 0.82 16.02 -25.87
CA GLY A 132 1.70 14.85 -25.91
C GLY A 132 2.82 14.91 -24.87
N VAL A 133 3.47 16.07 -24.74
CA VAL A 133 4.54 16.31 -23.75
C VAL A 133 4.00 16.24 -22.33
N ILE A 134 2.88 16.91 -22.02
CA ILE A 134 2.29 16.90 -20.68
C ILE A 134 1.84 15.48 -20.30
N SER A 135 1.18 14.76 -21.20
CA SER A 135 0.71 13.39 -20.96
C SER A 135 1.87 12.42 -20.74
N SER A 136 2.93 12.55 -21.54
CA SER A 136 4.16 11.76 -21.39
C SER A 136 4.85 12.08 -20.06
N ALA A 137 5.02 13.35 -19.72
CA ALA A 137 5.65 13.77 -18.47
C ALA A 137 4.88 13.29 -17.24
N ALA A 138 3.56 13.42 -17.22
CA ALA A 138 2.71 12.98 -16.11
C ALA A 138 2.78 11.47 -15.90
N THR A 139 2.72 10.69 -16.97
CA THR A 139 2.76 9.22 -16.90
C THR A 139 4.14 8.69 -16.54
N ILE A 140 5.21 9.31 -17.05
CA ILE A 140 6.59 9.02 -16.61
C ILE A 140 6.77 9.35 -15.14
N TYR A 141 6.29 10.52 -14.69
CA TYR A 141 6.36 10.91 -13.28
C TYR A 141 5.68 9.88 -12.38
N GLU A 142 4.46 9.46 -12.70
CA GLU A 142 3.73 8.46 -11.89
C GLU A 142 4.41 7.08 -11.96
N ALA A 143 4.95 6.68 -13.10
CA ALA A 143 5.73 5.45 -13.23
C ALA A 143 7.00 5.47 -12.35
N VAL A 144 7.76 6.58 -12.38
CA VAL A 144 8.98 6.77 -11.57
C VAL A 144 8.64 6.87 -10.09
N ARG A 145 7.60 7.62 -9.72
CA ARG A 145 7.12 7.73 -8.34
C ARG A 145 6.72 6.37 -7.78
N THR A 146 6.01 5.57 -8.58
CA THR A 146 5.63 4.19 -8.21
C THR A 146 6.88 3.30 -8.05
N TRP A 147 7.86 3.44 -8.94
CA TRP A 147 9.13 2.72 -8.84
C TRP A 147 9.95 3.14 -7.61
N ARG A 148 9.92 4.42 -7.21
CA ARG A 148 10.65 4.93 -6.04
C ARG A 148 10.01 4.55 -4.71
N LYS A 149 8.74 4.14 -4.70
CA LYS A 149 8.03 3.63 -3.50
C LYS A 149 8.33 2.16 -3.19
N LYS A 150 9.33 1.56 -3.82
CA LYS A 150 9.81 0.20 -3.51
C LYS A 150 10.16 0.09 -2.01
N PRO A 151 9.48 -0.77 -1.23
CA PRO A 151 9.64 -0.85 0.23
C PRO A 151 10.71 -1.88 0.65
N TRP A 152 11.82 -1.97 -0.09
CA TRP A 152 12.95 -2.77 0.38
C TRP A 152 13.87 -1.95 1.27
#